data_AF-A0AA42TCH2-F1
#
_entry.id   AF-A0AA42TCH2-F1
#
_cell.length_a   1.000
_cell.length_b   1.000
_cell.length_c   1.000
_cell.angle_alpha   90.00
_cell.angle_beta   90.00
_cell.angle_gamma   90.00
#
_symmetry.space_group_name_H-M   'P 1'
#
loop_
_entity.id
_entity.type
_entity.pdbx_description
1 polymer ?
#
loop_
_entity_poly.entity_id
_entity_poly.type
_entity_poly.pdbx_seq_one_letter_code
_entity_poly.pdbx_strand_id
1 'polypeptide(L)'
;MFEITKEQEALLRLPDPSTFFPLLCREIREEYPRQVGHLSDAALMDDVVKSHDHAAYVRRITHLPVLVRWVKADVAWARGLRAVPAADMWMRSAKNPNLAAADLLSNLAGH
;
A
#
# COMPACT_ATOMS: atom_id res chain seq x y z
N MET A 1 13.83 28.84 8.21
CA MET A 1 13.80 27.96 7.03
C MET A 1 13.30 26.61 7.52
N PHE A 2 12.20 26.09 6.98
CA PHE A 2 11.75 24.74 7.35
C PHE A 2 12.61 23.74 6.59
N GLU A 3 13.44 22.98 7.30
CA GLU A 3 14.20 21.87 6.72
C GLU A 3 13.29 20.64 6.66
N ILE A 4 13.13 20.06 5.46
CA ILE A 4 12.40 18.81 5.27
C ILE A 4 13.35 17.63 5.44
N THR A 5 12.90 16.59 6.13
CA THR A 5 13.67 15.34 6.26
C THR A 5 13.63 14.56 4.93
N LYS A 6 14.55 13.61 4.74
CA LYS A 6 14.55 12.72 3.56
C LYS A 6 13.26 11.93 3.42
N GLU A 7 12.65 11.56 4.54
CA GLU A 7 11.37 10.86 4.60
C GLU A 7 10.22 11.76 4.13
N GLN A 8 10.22 13.02 4.55
CA GLN A 8 9.24 14.01 4.10
C GLN A 8 9.40 14.31 2.61
N GLU A 9 10.64 14.46 2.13
CA GLU A 9 10.93 14.62 0.71
C GLU A 9 10.43 13.42 -0.11
N ALA A 10 10.65 12.19 0.38
CA ALA A 10 10.18 11.00 -0.31
C ALA A 10 8.63 10.92 -0.40
N LEU A 11 7.92 11.37 0.64
CA LEU A 11 6.45 11.45 0.62
C LEU A 11 5.95 12.50 -0.38
N LEU A 12 6.63 13.64 -0.49
CA LEU A 12 6.28 14.69 -1.46
C LEU A 12 6.45 14.25 -2.92
N ARG A 13 7.23 13.19 -3.17
CA ARG A 13 7.42 12.60 -4.50
C ARG A 13 6.33 11.59 -4.88
N LEU A 14 5.43 11.24 -3.95
CA LEU A 14 4.32 10.35 -4.27
C LEU A 14 3.32 11.04 -5.22
N PRO A 15 2.63 10.26 -6.06
CA PRO A 15 1.61 10.81 -6.95
C PRO A 15 0.50 11.53 -6.19
N ASP A 16 -0.11 12.52 -6.84
CA ASP A 16 -1.27 13.20 -6.31
C ASP A 16 -2.43 12.20 -6.05
N PRO A 17 -2.94 12.09 -4.81
CA PRO A 17 -3.96 11.11 -4.45
C PRO A 17 -5.25 11.20 -5.28
N SER A 18 -5.66 12.42 -5.68
CA SER A 18 -6.93 12.64 -6.38
C SER A 18 -6.94 12.05 -7.78
N THR A 19 -5.76 11.97 -8.42
CA THR A 19 -5.58 11.34 -9.73
C THR A 19 -5.15 9.88 -9.61
N PHE A 20 -4.38 9.55 -8.58
CA PHE A 20 -3.78 8.23 -8.42
C PHE A 20 -4.76 7.16 -7.93
N PHE A 21 -5.58 7.45 -6.91
CA PHE A 21 -6.46 6.43 -6.34
C PHE A 21 -7.54 5.92 -7.29
N PRO A 22 -8.18 6.76 -8.14
CA PRO A 22 -9.11 6.26 -9.15
C PRO A 22 -8.47 5.27 -10.14
N LEU A 23 -7.23 5.54 -10.56
CA LEU A 23 -6.48 4.65 -11.44
C LEU A 23 -6.16 3.32 -10.75
N LEU A 24 -5.71 3.39 -9.49
CA LEU A 24 -5.40 2.19 -8.72
C LEU A 24 -6.64 1.33 -8.43
N CYS A 25 -7.80 1.94 -8.15
CA CYS A 25 -9.06 1.22 -7.99
C CYS A 25 -9.44 0.46 -9.26
N ARG A 26 -9.29 1.11 -10.43
CA ARG A 26 -9.56 0.49 -11.73
C ARG A 26 -8.62 -0.70 -11.96
N GLU A 27 -7.32 -0.51 -11.73
CA GLU A 27 -6.32 -1.57 -11.89
C GLU A 27 -6.61 -2.77 -10.96
N ILE A 28 -7.00 -2.53 -9.70
CA ILE A 28 -7.40 -3.59 -8.77
C ILE A 28 -8.64 -4.35 -9.26
N ARG A 29 -9.65 -3.67 -9.81
CA ARG A 29 -10.84 -4.33 -10.38
C ARG A 29 -10.49 -5.18 -11.60
N GLU A 30 -9.60 -4.68 -12.45
CA GLU A 30 -9.16 -5.39 -13.66
C GLU A 30 -8.35 -6.65 -13.30
N GLU A 31 -7.44 -6.56 -12.32
CA GLU A 31 -6.57 -7.68 -11.93
C GLU A 31 -7.22 -8.69 -10.98
N TYR A 32 -8.10 -8.23 -10.08
CA TYR A 32 -8.69 -9.05 -9.02
C TYR A 32 -10.23 -9.01 -8.98
N PRO A 33 -10.93 -9.23 -10.11
CA PRO A 33 -12.38 -9.04 -10.21
C PRO A 33 -13.17 -9.96 -9.26
N ARG A 34 -12.65 -11.15 -8.94
CA ARG A 34 -13.32 -12.09 -8.03
C ARG A 34 -13.22 -11.63 -6.57
N GLN A 35 -12.08 -11.06 -6.20
CA GLN A 35 -11.78 -10.63 -4.83
C GLN A 35 -12.55 -9.35 -4.50
N VAL A 36 -12.64 -8.40 -5.44
CA VAL A 36 -13.26 -7.08 -5.18
C VAL A 36 -14.60 -6.87 -5.86
N GLY A 37 -15.10 -7.81 -6.66
CA GLY A 37 -16.34 -7.63 -7.44
C GLY A 37 -17.60 -7.41 -6.59
N HIS A 38 -17.57 -7.79 -5.32
CA HIS A 38 -18.66 -7.55 -4.36
C HIS A 38 -18.66 -6.13 -3.77
N LEU A 39 -17.60 -5.35 -3.98
CA LEU A 39 -17.46 -3.99 -3.44
C LEU A 39 -18.07 -2.96 -4.40
N SER A 40 -18.74 -1.96 -3.83
CA SER A 40 -19.08 -0.74 -4.55
C SER A 40 -17.81 0.07 -4.82
N ASP A 41 -17.87 1.00 -5.79
CA ASP A 41 -16.73 1.89 -6.08
C ASP A 41 -16.31 2.71 -4.86
N ALA A 42 -17.28 3.19 -4.08
CA ALA A 42 -17.00 3.93 -2.85
C ALA A 42 -16.31 3.06 -1.79
N ALA A 43 -16.73 1.80 -1.63
CA ALA A 43 -16.12 0.89 -0.67
C ALA A 43 -14.70 0.50 -1.08
N LEU A 44 -14.47 0.24 -2.37
CA LEU A 44 -13.13 -0.04 -2.89
C LEU A 44 -12.20 1.17 -2.72
N MET A 45 -12.68 2.37 -3.04
CA MET A 45 -11.93 3.62 -2.87
C MET A 45 -11.54 3.82 -1.39
N ASP A 46 -12.48 3.64 -0.47
CA ASP A 46 -12.22 3.75 0.97
C ASP A 46 -11.14 2.76 1.45
N ASP A 47 -11.19 1.50 1.00
CA ASP A 47 -10.16 0.50 1.32
C ASP A 47 -8.79 0.84 0.70
N VAL A 48 -8.75 1.35 -0.54
CA VAL A 48 -7.52 1.81 -1.21
C VAL A 48 -6.88 2.97 -0.46
N VAL A 49 -7.66 3.99 -0.08
CA VAL A 49 -7.19 5.15 0.69
C VAL A 49 -6.62 4.71 2.03
N LYS A 50 -7.37 3.91 2.80
CA LYS A 50 -6.93 3.39 4.10
C LYS A 50 -5.63 2.59 4.00
N SER A 51 -5.54 1.73 2.99
CA SER A 51 -4.35 0.92 2.75
C SER A 51 -3.14 1.78 2.37
N HIS A 52 -3.32 2.70 1.43
CA HIS A 52 -2.28 3.60 0.96
C HIS A 52 -1.75 4.47 2.09
N ASP A 53 -2.63 5.12 2.85
CA ASP A 53 -2.22 6.05 3.89
C ASP A 53 -1.49 5.32 5.03
N HIS A 54 -1.96 4.13 5.39
CA HIS A 54 -1.24 3.30 6.34
C HIS A 54 0.15 2.90 5.80
N ALA A 55 0.25 2.45 4.54
CA ALA A 55 1.53 2.06 3.95
C ALA A 55 2.51 3.23 3.81
N ALA A 56 2.06 4.38 3.32
CA ALA A 56 2.91 5.55 3.09
C ALA A 56 3.28 6.25 4.41
N TYR A 57 2.28 6.57 5.25
CA TYR A 57 2.51 7.43 6.42
C TYR A 57 2.87 6.66 7.69
N VAL A 58 2.33 5.44 7.89
CA VAL A 58 2.66 4.62 9.07
C VAL A 58 3.85 3.72 8.80
N ARG A 59 3.91 3.07 7.62
CA ARG A 59 4.99 2.13 7.28
C ARG A 59 6.14 2.75 6.51
N ARG A 60 6.04 4.01 6.07
CA ARG A 60 7.10 4.73 5.32
C ARG A 60 7.50 3.99 4.03
N ILE A 61 6.56 3.30 3.40
CA ILE A 61 6.74 2.73 2.07
C ILE A 61 6.54 3.86 1.07
N THR A 62 7.62 4.30 0.46
CA THR A 62 7.65 5.47 -0.45
C THR A 62 8.13 5.11 -1.85
N HIS A 63 8.65 3.90 -2.06
CA HIS A 63 8.96 3.39 -3.38
C HIS A 63 7.66 2.97 -4.08
N LEU A 64 7.22 3.77 -5.06
CA LEU A 64 5.90 3.68 -5.67
C LEU A 64 5.52 2.27 -6.15
N PRO A 65 6.38 1.49 -6.84
CA PRO A 65 6.03 0.12 -7.24
C PRO A 65 5.71 -0.79 -6.05
N VAL A 66 6.43 -0.65 -4.94
CA VAL A 66 6.21 -1.45 -3.73
C VAL A 66 4.94 -1.00 -3.02
N LEU A 67 4.69 0.30 -2.96
CA LEU A 67 3.47 0.88 -2.39
C LEU A 67 2.22 0.40 -3.14
N VAL A 68 2.23 0.44 -4.47
CA VAL A 68 1.13 -0.10 -5.31
C VAL A 68 0.91 -1.57 -5.02
N ARG A 69 1.98 -2.38 -5.00
CA ARG A 69 1.88 -3.82 -4.73
C ARG A 69 1.34 -4.09 -3.32
N TRP A 70 1.73 -3.29 -2.32
CA TRP A 70 1.20 -3.39 -0.96
C TRP A 70 -0.30 -3.13 -0.91
N VAL A 71 -0.77 -2.05 -1.54
CA VAL A 71 -2.19 -1.71 -1.57
C VAL A 71 -3.00 -2.80 -2.27
N LYS A 72 -2.54 -3.28 -3.41
CA LYS A 72 -3.19 -4.42 -4.11
C LYS A 72 -3.27 -5.66 -3.23
N ALA A 73 -2.21 -5.97 -2.47
CA ALA A 73 -2.21 -7.09 -1.53
C ALA A 73 -3.26 -6.90 -0.44
N ASP A 74 -3.19 -5.79 0.29
CA ASP A 74 -4.05 -5.51 1.43
C ASP A 74 -5.53 -5.37 1.05
N VAL A 75 -5.84 -4.90 -0.16
CA VAL A 75 -7.22 -4.72 -0.64
C VAL A 75 -7.78 -6.00 -1.28
N ALA A 76 -6.96 -6.76 -2.02
CA ALA A 76 -7.45 -7.86 -2.84
C ALA A 76 -7.01 -9.24 -2.36
N TRP A 77 -5.73 -9.61 -2.54
CA TRP A 77 -5.30 -11.01 -2.47
C TRP A 77 -4.69 -11.43 -1.13
N ALA A 78 -4.35 -10.47 -0.27
CA ALA A 78 -3.98 -10.66 1.13
C ALA A 78 -4.81 -9.70 2.00
N ARG A 79 -6.14 -9.81 1.88
CA ARG A 79 -7.09 -8.83 2.42
C ARG A 79 -6.86 -8.55 3.91
N GLY A 80 -6.67 -7.28 4.26
CA GLY A 80 -6.44 -6.85 5.65
C GLY A 80 -5.01 -7.03 6.14
N LEU A 81 -4.03 -7.24 5.25
CA LEU A 81 -2.59 -7.24 5.52
C LEU A 81 -2.16 -6.15 6.51
N ARG A 82 -2.71 -4.94 6.41
CA ARG A 82 -2.41 -3.81 7.29
C ARG A 82 -2.66 -4.09 8.78
N ALA A 83 -3.57 -5.02 9.09
CA ALA A 83 -3.97 -5.41 10.43
C ALA A 83 -3.31 -6.71 10.92
N VAL A 84 -2.45 -7.34 10.11
CA VAL A 84 -1.79 -8.60 10.47
C VAL A 84 -0.64 -8.33 11.45
N PRO A 85 -0.67 -8.88 12.69
CA PRO A 85 0.37 -8.60 13.70
C PRO A 85 1.78 -9.01 13.28
N ALA A 86 1.92 -10.12 12.54
CA ALA A 86 3.21 -10.57 12.03
C ALA A 86 3.80 -9.57 11.01
N ALA A 87 2.96 -9.01 10.13
CA ALA A 87 3.38 -7.99 9.18
C ALA A 87 3.75 -6.69 9.91
N ASP A 88 3.01 -6.31 10.95
CA ASP A 88 3.34 -5.16 11.80
C ASP A 88 4.71 -5.30 12.46
N MET A 89 4.96 -6.44 13.10
CA MET A 89 6.23 -6.74 13.77
C MET A 89 7.41 -6.72 12.78
N TRP A 90 7.25 -7.35 11.61
CA TRP A 90 8.25 -7.34 10.55
C TRP A 90 8.62 -5.91 10.15
N MET A 91 7.62 -5.11 9.80
CA MET A 91 7.82 -3.75 9.31
C MET A 91 8.41 -2.81 10.37
N ARG A 92 8.05 -2.97 11.66
CA ARG A 92 8.61 -2.13 12.74
C ARG A 92 10.11 -2.35 12.98
N SER A 93 10.58 -3.57 12.72
CA SER A 93 12.00 -3.93 12.92
C SER A 93 12.90 -3.55 11.74
N ALA A 94 12.32 -3.11 10.62
CA ALA A 94 13.02 -2.88 9.37
C ALA A 94 13.81 -1.57 9.37
N LYS A 95 15.10 -1.65 9.02
CA LYS A 95 15.92 -0.45 8.73
C LYS A 95 15.58 0.20 7.39
N ASN A 96 15.08 -0.58 6.43
CA ASN A 96 14.63 -0.11 5.12
C ASN A 96 13.20 -0.61 4.88
N PRO A 97 12.17 0.24 5.09
CA PRO A 97 10.78 -0.18 4.96
C PRO A 97 10.40 -0.61 3.54
N ASN A 98 10.98 0.01 2.50
CA ASN A 98 10.69 -0.35 1.11
C ASN A 98 11.19 -1.77 0.78
N LEU A 99 12.40 -2.12 1.22
CA LEU A 99 12.95 -3.46 1.02
C LEU A 99 12.17 -4.49 1.85
N ALA A 100 11.92 -4.21 3.12
CA ALA A 100 11.19 -5.12 3.99
C ALA A 100 9.75 -5.39 3.50
N ALA A 101 9.08 -4.39 2.93
CA ALA A 101 7.78 -4.56 2.30
C ALA A 101 7.86 -5.41 1.03
N ALA A 102 8.87 -5.19 0.17
CA ALA A 102 9.07 -5.99 -1.03
C ALA A 102 9.34 -7.47 -0.70
N ASP A 103 10.15 -7.74 0.31
CA ASP A 103 10.44 -9.09 0.80
C ASP A 103 9.19 -9.76 1.35
N LEU A 104 8.44 -9.06 2.21
CA LEU A 104 7.20 -9.57 2.78
C LEU A 104 6.17 -9.90 1.70
N LEU A 105 5.96 -9.00 0.73
CA LEU A 105 5.03 -9.21 -0.38
C LEU A 105 5.46 -10.37 -1.29
N SER A 106 6.77 -10.60 -1.43
CA SER A 106 7.29 -11.72 -2.22
C SER A 106 7.07 -13.06 -1.51
N ASN A 107 7.24 -13.10 -0.18
CA ASN A 107 6.93 -14.28 0.63
C ASN A 107 5.42 -14.61 0.64
N LEU A 108 4.56 -13.59 0.69
CA LEU A 108 3.11 -13.81 0.65
C LEU A 108 2.61 -14.30 -0.72
N ALA A 109 3.26 -13.91 -1.81
CA ALA A 109 2.88 -14.32 -3.17
C ALA A 109 3.36 -15.73 -3.55
N GLY A 110 4.28 -16.32 -2.78
CA GLY A 110 4.80 -17.68 -2.97
C GLY A 110 3.94 -18.78 -2.32
N HIS A 111 2.82 -18.41 -1.71
CA HIS A 111 1.83 -19.29 -1.08
C HIS A 111 0.45 -19.10 -1.73
#